data_AF-A0A7T7U144-F1
#
_entry.id   AF-A0A7T7U144-F1
#
_cell.length_a   1.000
_cell.length_b   1.000
_cell.length_c   1.000
_cell.angle_alpha   90.00
_cell.angle_beta   90.00
_cell.angle_gamma   90.00
#
_symmetry.space_group_name_H-M   'P 1'
#
loop_
_entity.id
_entity.type
_entity.pdbx_description
1 polymer ?
#
loop_
_entity_poly.entity_id
_entity_poly.type
_entity_poly.pdbx_seq_one_letter_code
_entity_poly.pdbx_strand_id
1 'polypeptide(L)'
;MSTEKLNHSPKGFYRMSHLATTAPRKERKYTAKDGTTRIINARPERQGLLPMGETTIWDKVRTGEFPAPIKLTERITAWRIEDIEAWMASKGLEA
;
A
#
# COMPACT_ATOMS: atom_id res chain seq x y z
N MET A 1 -24.51 -3.31 7.86
CA MET A 1 -24.13 -3.34 6.42
C MET A 1 -22.61 -3.40 6.35
N SER A 2 -22.05 -4.59 6.54
CA SER A 2 -20.60 -4.79 6.55
C SER A 2 -20.04 -4.44 5.18
N THR A 3 -19.12 -3.48 5.14
CA THR A 3 -18.38 -3.14 3.93
C THR A 3 -17.55 -4.34 3.49
N GLU A 4 -18.12 -5.18 2.64
CA GLU A 4 -17.41 -6.15 1.81
C GLU A 4 -16.51 -5.34 0.86
N LYS A 5 -15.33 -4.98 1.34
CA LYS A 5 -14.25 -4.47 0.49
C LYS A 5 -13.80 -5.65 -0.37
N LEU A 6 -14.45 -5.76 -1.53
CA LEU A 6 -14.12 -6.69 -2.60
C LEU A 6 -12.71 -6.37 -3.13
N ASN A 7 -11.70 -6.82 -2.37
CA ASN A 7 -10.29 -6.94 -2.74
C ASN A 7 -10.11 -8.08 -3.76
N HIS A 8 -10.79 -8.00 -4.92
CA HIS A 8 -10.53 -8.95 -5.99
C HIS A 8 -9.21 -8.54 -6.68
N SER A 9 -8.07 -9.04 -6.19
CA SER A 9 -6.90 -9.18 -7.06
C SER A 9 -7.15 -10.35 -7.99
N PRO A 10 -6.79 -10.26 -9.28
CA PRO A 10 -6.64 -11.47 -10.07
C PRO A 10 -5.65 -12.40 -9.36
N LYS A 11 -6.00 -13.69 -9.25
CA LYS A 11 -5.11 -14.73 -8.71
C LYS A 11 -3.72 -14.59 -9.34
N GLY A 12 -2.68 -14.44 -8.52
CA GLY A 12 -1.29 -14.31 -9.00
C GLY A 12 -0.63 -12.94 -8.88
N PHE A 13 -1.37 -11.87 -8.49
CA PHE A 13 -0.81 -10.52 -8.41
C PHE A 13 -1.06 -9.80 -7.08
N TYR A 14 -0.01 -9.19 -6.53
CA TYR A 14 -0.09 -8.23 -5.44
C TYR A 14 -0.31 -6.82 -5.94
N ARG A 15 -1.28 -6.11 -5.35
CA ARG A 15 -1.42 -4.65 -5.52
C ARG A 15 -0.72 -3.94 -4.37
N MET A 16 -0.52 -2.64 -4.53
CA MET A 16 0.07 -1.78 -3.52
C MET A 16 -0.54 -1.96 -2.14
N SER A 17 -1.87 -2.07 -2.10
CA SER A 17 -2.62 -2.26 -0.86
C SER A 17 -2.41 -3.62 -0.19
N HIS A 18 -1.87 -4.63 -0.87
CA HIS A 18 -1.50 -5.92 -0.26
C HIS A 18 -0.04 -5.92 0.21
N LEU A 19 0.83 -5.11 -0.39
CA LEU A 19 2.24 -5.02 -0.03
C LEU A 19 2.47 -4.07 1.16
N ALA A 20 1.83 -2.90 1.14
CA ALA A 20 2.14 -1.84 2.08
C ALA A 20 1.42 -2.00 3.42
N THR A 21 2.19 -2.07 4.51
CA THR A 21 1.66 -1.85 5.86
C THR A 21 1.48 -0.36 6.09
N THR A 22 0.24 0.07 6.28
CA THR A 22 -0.07 1.47 6.60
C THR A 22 -0.27 1.61 8.10
N ALA A 23 0.63 2.35 8.76
CA ALA A 23 0.50 2.68 10.17
C ALA A 23 -0.80 3.49 10.41
N PRO A 24 -1.51 3.27 11.52
CA PRO A 24 -2.77 3.95 11.80
C PRO A 24 -2.54 5.45 11.94
N ARG A 25 -3.15 6.24 11.05
CA ARG A 25 -3.16 7.70 11.20
C ARG A 25 -4.42 8.08 11.96
N LYS A 26 -4.26 8.50 13.22
CA LYS A 26 -5.34 9.10 14.02
C LYS A 26 -5.87 10.35 13.30
N GLU A 27 -7.20 10.54 13.35
CA GLU A 27 -7.85 11.72 12.81
C GLU A 27 -7.27 13.00 13.42
N ARG A 28 -7.06 14.03 12.59
CA ARG A 28 -6.64 15.35 13.07
C ARG A 28 -7.65 16.38 12.59
N LYS A 29 -8.26 17.08 13.55
CA LYS A 29 -9.16 18.20 13.32
C LYS A 29 -8.37 19.47 13.56
N TYR A 30 -8.37 20.38 12.60
CA TYR A 30 -7.78 21.70 12.79
C TYR A 30 -8.79 22.78 12.45
N THR A 31 -8.87 23.76 13.34
CA THR A 31 -9.69 24.95 13.17
C THR A 31 -8.86 25.97 12.42
N ALA A 32 -9.27 26.32 11.19
CA ALA A 32 -8.64 27.43 10.47
C ALA A 32 -8.95 28.76 11.18
N LYS A 33 -8.12 29.79 10.97
CA LYS A 33 -8.33 31.14 11.52
C LYS A 33 -9.69 31.77 11.11
N ASP A 34 -10.28 31.24 10.05
CA ASP A 34 -11.55 31.64 9.46
C ASP A 34 -12.77 30.89 10.05
N GLY A 35 -12.59 30.10 11.13
CA GLY A 35 -13.67 29.31 11.75
C GLY A 35 -14.03 28.01 11.00
N THR A 36 -13.50 27.80 9.80
CA THR A 36 -13.73 26.56 9.04
C THR A 36 -12.98 25.38 9.68
N THR A 37 -13.71 24.36 10.12
CA THR A 37 -13.14 23.10 10.61
C THR A 37 -12.76 22.20 9.44
N ARG A 38 -11.49 21.82 9.34
CA ARG A 38 -11.04 20.81 8.38
C ARG A 38 -10.77 19.50 9.11
N ILE A 39 -11.49 18.45 8.70
CA ILE A 39 -11.37 17.11 9.26
C ILE A 39 -10.48 16.27 8.34
N ILE A 40 -9.33 15.85 8.85
CA ILE A 40 -8.53 14.82 8.20
C ILE A 40 -9.03 13.48 8.70
N ASN A 41 -9.70 12.73 7.81
CA ASN A 41 -10.23 11.41 8.13
C ASN A 41 -9.14 10.45 8.61
N ALA A 42 -9.49 9.66 9.63
CA ALA A 42 -8.65 8.55 10.07
C ALA A 42 -8.48 7.54 8.92
N ARG A 43 -7.28 6.96 8.83
CA ARG A 43 -7.06 5.78 7.98
C ARG A 43 -6.93 4.55 8.87
N PRO A 44 -7.70 3.49 8.63
CA PRO A 44 -7.58 2.25 9.40
C PRO A 44 -6.19 1.66 9.21
N GLU A 45 -5.72 0.94 10.23
CA GLU A 45 -4.54 0.10 10.11
C GLU A 45 -4.74 -0.91 8.99
N ARG A 46 -3.74 -1.03 8.13
CA ARG A 46 -3.70 -2.07 7.12
C ARG A 46 -2.39 -2.81 7.27
N GLN A 47 -2.46 -4.09 7.59
CA GLN A 47 -1.32 -4.97 7.62
C GLN A 47 -1.08 -5.49 6.20
N GLY A 48 0.04 -5.08 5.61
CA GLY A 48 0.52 -5.57 4.33
C GLY A 48 1.61 -6.62 4.54
N LEU A 49 2.05 -7.23 3.43
CA LEU A 49 3.14 -8.20 3.43
C LEU A 49 4.47 -7.60 3.92
N LEU A 50 4.68 -6.30 3.67
CA LEU A 50 5.91 -5.60 4.03
C LEU A 50 5.65 -4.63 5.19
N PRO A 51 6.58 -4.50 6.15
CA PRO A 51 6.51 -3.51 7.24
C PRO A 51 6.86 -2.10 6.76
N MET A 52 6.44 -1.73 5.55
CA MET A 52 6.75 -0.45 4.90
C MET A 52 5.48 0.19 4.34
N GLY A 53 5.42 1.52 4.40
CA GLY A 53 4.30 2.29 3.86
C GLY A 53 4.31 2.36 2.33
N GLU A 54 3.19 2.82 1.76
CA GLU A 54 3.02 2.90 0.30
C GLU A 54 4.09 3.79 -0.36
N THR A 55 4.41 4.94 0.25
CA THR A 55 5.43 5.86 -0.27
C THR A 55 6.82 5.24 -0.30
N THR A 56 7.17 4.45 0.72
CA THR A 56 8.48 3.79 0.81
C THR A 56 8.65 2.74 -0.29
N ILE A 57 7.60 1.96 -0.58
CA ILE A 57 7.66 0.98 -1.66
C ILE A 57 7.79 1.68 -3.01
N TRP A 58 7.04 2.77 -3.26
CA TRP A 58 7.20 3.54 -4.50
C TRP A 58 8.59 4.16 -4.65
N ASP A 59 9.19 4.62 -3.55
CA ASP A 59 10.55 5.11 -3.55
C ASP A 59 11.54 3.98 -3.91
N LYS A 60 11.39 2.79 -3.31
CA LYS A 60 12.20 1.61 -3.66
C LYS A 60 12.01 1.14 -5.11
N VAL A 61 10.80 1.25 -5.65
CA VAL A 61 10.53 1.00 -7.07
C VAL A 61 11.27 2.01 -7.93
N ARG A 62 11.26 3.29 -7.54
CA ARG A 62 11.95 4.36 -8.27
C ARG A 62 13.47 4.23 -8.20
N THR A 63 14.02 3.75 -7.09
CA THR A 63 15.46 3.47 -6.95
C THR A 63 15.88 2.17 -7.64
N GLY A 64 14.92 1.37 -8.12
CA GLY A 64 15.18 0.07 -8.76
C GLY A 64 15.51 -1.04 -7.77
N GLU A 65 15.33 -0.80 -6.47
CA GLU A 65 15.56 -1.83 -5.45
C GLU A 65 14.38 -2.80 -5.34
N PHE A 66 13.18 -2.40 -5.77
CA PHE A 66 11.96 -3.22 -5.72
C PHE A 66 11.61 -3.78 -7.12
N PRO A 67 10.92 -4.95 -7.23
CA PRO A 67 10.51 -5.49 -8.53
C PRO A 67 9.68 -4.50 -9.34
N ALA A 68 9.82 -4.59 -10.66
CA ALA A 68 9.19 -3.67 -11.58
C ALA A 68 7.66 -3.81 -11.54
N PRO A 69 6.91 -2.70 -11.42
CA PRO A 69 5.46 -2.74 -11.46
C PRO A 69 4.95 -3.12 -12.87
N ILE A 70 3.99 -4.03 -12.92
CA ILE A 70 3.27 -4.41 -14.14
C ILE A 70 1.95 -3.64 -14.20
N LYS A 71 1.70 -2.96 -15.32
CA LYS A 71 0.40 -2.32 -15.58
C LYS A 71 -0.57 -3.38 -16.10
N LEU A 72 -1.55 -3.75 -15.28
CA LEU A 72 -2.63 -4.66 -15.66
C LEU A 72 -3.70 -3.94 -16.50
N THR A 73 -4.00 -2.69 -16.14
CA THR A 73 -4.93 -1.81 -16.89
C THR A 73 -4.42 -0.37 -16.83
N GLU A 74 -5.12 0.55 -17.50
CA GLU A 74 -4.77 1.99 -17.52
C GLU A 74 -4.61 2.60 -16.11
N ARG A 75 -5.36 2.10 -15.11
CA ARG A 75 -5.34 2.61 -13.73
C ARG A 75 -4.77 1.63 -12.71
N ILE A 76 -4.48 0.39 -13.10
CA ILE A 76 -4.10 -0.66 -12.17
C ILE A 76 -2.66 -1.08 -12.42
N THR A 77 -1.83 -0.84 -11.40
CA THR A 77 -0.47 -1.31 -11.30
C THR A 77 -0.37 -2.40 -10.24
N ALA A 78 0.27 -3.52 -10.58
CA ALA A 78 0.41 -4.67 -9.71
C ALA A 78 1.78 -5.34 -9.90
N TRP A 79 2.16 -6.19 -8.96
CA TRP A 79 3.36 -7.01 -8.99
C TRP A 79 2.96 -8.48 -9.05
N ARG A 80 3.74 -9.32 -9.72
CA ARG A 80 3.53 -10.77 -9.64
C ARG A 80 3.93 -11.25 -8.25
N ILE A 81 3.26 -12.28 -7.78
CA ILE A 81 3.59 -12.91 -6.50
C ILE A 81 5.02 -13.48 -6.54
N GLU A 82 5.37 -14.16 -7.64
CA GLU A 82 6.70 -14.77 -7.84
C GLU A 82 7.86 -13.77 -7.72
N ASP A 83 7.73 -12.58 -8.34
CA ASP A 83 8.75 -11.53 -8.29
C ASP A 83 8.91 -10.97 -6.87
N ILE A 84 7.81 -10.83 -6.14
CA ILE A 84 7.81 -10.32 -4.77
C ILE A 84 8.42 -11.36 -3.82
N GLU A 85 8.08 -12.63 -3.98
CA GLU A 85 8.68 -13.72 -3.19
C GLU A 85 10.18 -13.84 -3.45
N ALA A 86 10.60 -13.83 -4.71
CA ALA A 86 12.02 -13.84 -5.08
C ALA A 86 12.76 -12.62 -4.53
N TRP A 87 12.13 -11.46 -4.55
CA TRP A 87 12.69 -10.24 -3.97
C TRP A 87 12.82 -10.31 -2.44
N MET A 88 11.79 -10.81 -1.74
CA MET A 88 11.83 -11.00 -0.29
C MET A 88 12.94 -11.98 0.10
N ALA A 89 13.06 -13.10 -0.64
CA ALA A 89 14.14 -14.06 -0.46
C ALA A 89 15.52 -13.41 -0.69
N SER A 90 15.68 -12.59 -1.74
CA SER A 90 16.93 -11.87 -2.00
C SER A 90 17.29 -10.86 -0.90
N LYS A 91 16.30 -10.27 -0.22
CA LYS A 91 16.50 -9.32 0.88
C LYS A 91 16.61 -9.98 2.26
N GLY A 92 16.50 -11.31 2.34
CA GLY A 92 16.50 -12.05 3.61
C GLY A 92 15.32 -11.70 4.50
N LEU A 93 14.22 -11.20 3.91
CA LEU A 93 12.97 -10.99 4.61
C LEU A 93 12.22 -12.33 4.59
N GLU A 94 12.54 -13.19 5.56
CA GLU A 94 11.75 -14.40 5.81
C GLU A 94 10.42 -13.98 6.46
N ALA A 95 9.31 -14.47 5.90
CA ALA A 95 7.95 -14.18 6.34
C ALA A 95 7.57 -14.95 7.60
#